data_AF-A0AAE4ZLI6-F1
#
_entry.id   AF-A0AAE4ZLI6-F1
#
_cell.length_a   1.000
_cell.length_b   1.000
_cell.length_c   1.000
_cell.angle_alpha   90.00
_cell.angle_beta   90.00
_cell.angle_gamma   90.00
#
_symmetry.space_group_name_H-M   'P 1'
#
loop_
_entity.id
_entity.type
_entity.pdbx_description
1 polymer ?
#
loop_
_entity_poly.entity_id
_entity_poly.type
_entity_poly.pdbx_seq_one_letter_code
_entity_poly.pdbx_strand_id
1 'polypeptide(L)'
;MRALPIALTAGAIAVTLGACGATNPAGPPAEAVADPPEPSTVATVADVRTEHLSQVLAARGFPAVVPHPTLLALADGVCRQIAAGTPDSEILTHLRPTAAYAASQSGGVLTAERATRLLLDSTRSDFC
;
A
#
# COMPACT_ATOMS: atom_id res chain seq x y z
N MET A 1 -42.23 35.70 36.62
CA MET A 1 -42.68 35.90 35.23
C MET A 1 -42.33 37.30 34.77
N ARG A 2 -41.33 37.44 33.87
CA ARG A 2 -41.21 38.52 32.88
C ARG A 2 -40.01 38.21 31.97
N ALA A 3 -40.18 38.51 30.69
CA ALA A 3 -39.53 37.93 29.53
C ALA A 3 -38.41 38.82 28.93
N LEU A 4 -37.48 38.15 28.22
CA LEU A 4 -36.63 38.49 27.04
C LEU A 4 -35.92 39.87 26.92
N PRO A 5 -34.71 39.97 26.28
CA PRO A 5 -34.54 39.77 24.82
C PRO A 5 -33.19 39.11 24.34
N ILE A 6 -33.21 38.32 23.25
CA ILE A 6 -32.67 38.55 21.88
C ILE A 6 -31.18 38.95 21.78
N ALA A 7 -30.37 38.13 21.10
CA ALA A 7 -29.47 38.54 20.01
C ALA A 7 -28.86 37.34 19.26
N LEU A 8 -29.21 37.21 17.98
CA LEU A 8 -28.44 36.45 16.97
C LEU A 8 -27.13 37.20 16.67
N THR A 9 -26.02 36.48 16.54
CA THR A 9 -24.96 36.82 15.56
C THR A 9 -24.25 35.56 15.08
N ALA A 10 -24.28 35.38 13.76
CA ALA A 10 -23.44 34.45 13.02
C ALA A 10 -21.96 34.87 13.14
N GLY A 11 -21.06 33.90 13.25
CA GLY A 11 -19.62 34.15 13.29
C GLY A 11 -18.87 33.02 12.61
N ALA A 12 -18.46 33.28 11.36
CA ALA A 12 -17.72 32.40 10.48
C ALA A 12 -16.41 31.91 11.12
N ILE A 13 -16.16 30.60 11.07
CA ILE A 13 -14.84 30.04 11.37
C ILE A 13 -14.00 30.21 10.11
N ALA A 14 -13.12 31.21 10.15
CA ALA A 14 -12.14 31.48 9.11
C ALA A 14 -11.09 30.34 9.07
N VAL A 15 -10.99 29.69 7.92
CA VAL A 15 -9.89 28.79 7.59
C VAL A 15 -8.66 29.67 7.32
N THR A 16 -7.74 29.73 8.28
CA THR A 16 -6.45 30.38 8.09
C THR A 16 -5.50 29.42 7.38
N LEU A 17 -5.40 29.60 6.06
CA LEU A 17 -4.27 29.12 5.26
C LEU A 17 -3.00 29.79 5.78
N GLY A 18 -2.20 29.04 6.53
CA GLY A 18 -0.85 29.44 6.95
C GLY A 18 0.11 29.39 5.76
N ALA A 19 0.10 30.43 4.92
CA ALA A 19 1.17 30.72 3.99
C ALA A 19 2.13 31.73 4.64
N CYS A 20 3.11 31.22 5.39
CA CYS A 20 4.26 32.01 5.83
C CYS A 20 5.46 31.64 4.95
N GLY A 21 5.80 32.51 4.02
CA GLY A 21 7.00 32.39 3.21
C GLY A 21 7.29 33.74 2.57
N ALA A 22 8.15 34.52 3.23
CA ALA A 22 8.50 35.88 2.88
C ALA A 22 8.97 36.02 1.42
N THR A 23 8.41 37.01 0.72
CA THR A 23 8.88 37.46 -0.59
C THR A 23 10.26 38.12 -0.44
N ASN A 24 11.31 37.43 -0.87
CA ASN A 24 12.62 38.01 -1.13
C ASN A 24 12.79 38.18 -2.65
N PRO A 25 13.11 39.39 -3.17
CA PRO A 25 13.44 39.55 -4.58
C PRO A 25 14.95 39.37 -4.82
N ALA A 26 15.25 38.82 -6.00
CA ALA A 26 16.49 38.94 -6.76
C ALA A 26 17.68 38.02 -6.43
N GLY A 27 17.79 36.98 -7.26
CA GLY A 27 19.02 36.38 -7.76
C GLY A 27 18.64 35.26 -8.73
N PRO A 28 19.10 35.23 -10.00
CA PRO A 28 18.84 34.06 -10.84
C PRO A 28 19.46 32.85 -10.13
N PRO A 29 18.70 31.78 -9.85
CA PRO A 29 19.31 30.57 -9.33
C PRO A 29 20.28 30.10 -10.40
N ALA A 30 21.55 29.95 -10.03
CA ALA A 30 22.43 29.06 -10.77
C ALA A 30 21.66 27.75 -10.94
N GLU A 31 21.50 27.29 -12.17
CA GLU A 31 20.83 26.03 -12.49
C GLU A 31 21.53 24.95 -11.65
N ALA A 32 20.91 24.58 -10.54
CA ALA A 32 21.25 23.37 -9.83
C ALA A 32 20.92 22.28 -10.84
N VAL A 33 21.95 21.79 -11.52
CA VAL A 33 21.88 20.55 -12.30
C VAL A 33 21.36 19.53 -11.30
N ALA A 34 20.07 19.22 -11.40
CA ALA A 34 19.46 18.18 -10.61
C ALA A 34 20.15 16.89 -11.05
N ASP A 35 21.06 16.39 -10.21
CA ASP A 35 21.55 15.03 -10.37
C ASP A 35 20.33 14.12 -10.49
N PRO A 36 20.27 13.24 -11.51
CA PRO A 36 19.16 12.31 -11.63
C PRO A 36 19.08 11.54 -10.31
N PRO A 37 17.86 11.35 -9.74
CA PRO A 37 17.73 10.65 -8.48
C PRO A 37 18.33 9.26 -8.64
N GLU A 38 19.42 8.97 -7.92
CA GLU A 38 19.96 7.62 -7.88
C GLU A 38 18.85 6.70 -7.36
N PRO A 39 18.64 5.54 -8.00
CA PRO A 39 17.61 4.60 -7.55
C PRO A 39 17.90 4.24 -6.10
N SER A 40 16.92 4.48 -5.22
CA SER A 40 17.04 4.11 -3.81
C SER A 40 17.26 2.60 -3.72
N THR A 41 18.37 2.16 -3.11
CA THR A 41 18.72 0.74 -2.95
C THR A 41 17.57 -0.07 -2.34
N VAL A 42 16.76 0.54 -1.47
CA VAL A 42 15.60 -0.11 -0.84
C VAL A 42 14.51 -0.42 -1.86
N ALA A 43 14.22 0.50 -2.78
CA ALA A 43 13.26 0.27 -3.84
C ALA A 43 13.72 -0.90 -4.74
N THR A 44 15.01 -0.92 -5.10
CA THR A 44 15.58 -2.01 -5.90
C THR A 44 15.48 -3.37 -5.21
N VAL A 45 15.72 -3.44 -3.89
CA VAL A 45 15.59 -4.71 -3.15
C VAL A 45 14.12 -5.17 -3.07
N ALA A 46 13.19 -4.25 -2.85
CA ALA A 46 11.76 -4.56 -2.83
C ALA A 46 11.28 -5.07 -4.20
N ASP A 47 11.76 -4.46 -5.28
CA ASP A 47 11.46 -4.90 -6.65
C ASP A 47 11.97 -6.32 -6.91
N VAL A 48 13.22 -6.62 -6.53
CA VAL A 48 13.81 -7.96 -6.68
C VAL A 48 13.05 -9.02 -5.88
N ARG A 49 12.66 -8.73 -4.63
CA ARG A 49 11.88 -9.67 -3.81
C ARG A 49 10.48 -9.89 -4.37
N THR A 50 9.83 -8.83 -4.85
CA THR A 50 8.48 -8.93 -5.44
C THR A 50 8.52 -9.71 -6.74
N GLU A 51 9.56 -9.53 -7.56
CA GLU A 51 9.78 -10.29 -8.77
C GLU A 51 10.04 -11.78 -8.46
N HIS A 52 10.89 -12.07 -7.47
CA HIS A 52 11.08 -13.45 -7.02
C HIS A 52 9.77 -14.10 -6.54
N LEU A 53 8.99 -13.38 -5.73
CA LEU A 53 7.70 -13.86 -5.25
C LEU A 53 6.73 -14.12 -6.41
N SER A 54 6.65 -13.23 -7.40
CA SER A 54 5.77 -13.41 -8.56
C SER A 54 6.13 -14.67 -9.35
N GLN A 55 7.43 -14.95 -9.52
CA GLN A 55 7.95 -16.15 -10.19
C GLN A 55 7.62 -17.43 -9.41
N VAL A 56 7.79 -17.43 -8.10
CA VAL A 56 7.42 -18.56 -7.24
C VAL A 56 5.91 -18.84 -7.30
N LEU A 57 5.09 -17.79 -7.24
CA LEU A 57 3.64 -17.88 -7.35
C LEU A 57 3.23 -18.48 -8.71
N ALA A 58 3.82 -17.99 -9.80
CA ALA A 58 3.58 -18.50 -11.15
C ALA A 58 3.98 -19.97 -11.29
N ALA A 59 5.14 -20.37 -10.76
CA ALA A 59 5.60 -21.75 -10.78
C ALA A 59 4.66 -22.70 -10.01
N ARG A 60 3.93 -22.19 -9.02
CA ARG A 60 2.93 -22.94 -8.24
C ARG A 60 1.50 -22.82 -8.82
N GLY A 61 1.36 -22.25 -10.01
CA GLY A 61 0.10 -22.15 -10.76
C GLY A 61 -0.75 -20.93 -10.41
N PHE A 62 -0.27 -20.01 -9.59
CA PHE A 62 -0.98 -18.76 -9.31
C PHE A 62 -0.85 -17.81 -10.51
N PRO A 63 -1.97 -17.37 -11.11
CA PRO A 63 -1.91 -16.61 -12.36
C PRO A 63 -1.33 -15.20 -12.13
N ALA A 64 -0.57 -14.71 -13.11
CA ALA A 64 0.05 -13.38 -13.11
C ALA A 64 -0.98 -12.26 -13.42
N VAL A 65 -2.07 -12.22 -12.66
CA VAL A 65 -3.17 -11.25 -12.80
C VAL A 65 -3.18 -10.20 -11.71
N VAL A 66 -2.43 -10.42 -10.62
CA VAL A 66 -2.25 -9.43 -9.55
C VAL A 66 -1.04 -8.58 -9.92
N PRO A 67 -1.19 -7.25 -10.07
CA PRO A 67 -0.08 -6.37 -10.42
C PRO A 67 1.03 -6.40 -9.36
N HIS A 68 2.30 -6.27 -9.78
CA HIS A 68 3.45 -6.23 -8.87
C HIS A 68 3.30 -5.24 -7.70
N PRO A 69 2.85 -3.99 -7.88
CA PRO A 69 2.67 -3.07 -6.75
C PRO A 69 1.66 -3.59 -5.72
N THR A 70 0.63 -4.30 -6.17
CA THR A 70 -0.37 -4.93 -5.29
C THR A 70 0.21 -6.15 -4.57
N LEU A 71 1.00 -6.97 -5.27
CA LEU A 71 1.71 -8.10 -4.66
C LEU A 71 2.69 -7.63 -3.59
N LEU A 72 3.48 -6.59 -3.87
CA LEU A 72 4.41 -5.99 -2.89
C LEU A 72 3.65 -5.51 -1.65
N ALA A 73 2.59 -4.72 -1.82
CA ALA A 73 1.82 -4.19 -0.70
C ALA A 73 1.16 -5.30 0.15
N LEU A 74 0.69 -6.37 -0.48
CA LEU A 74 0.15 -7.54 0.21
C LEU A 74 1.25 -8.28 0.97
N ALA A 75 2.39 -8.51 0.33
CA ALA A 75 3.52 -9.22 0.93
C ALA A 75 4.04 -8.48 2.16
N ASP A 76 4.29 -7.18 2.05
CA ASP A 76 4.67 -6.31 3.17
C ASP A 76 3.63 -6.34 4.30
N GLY A 77 2.34 -6.30 3.96
CA GLY A 77 1.25 -6.39 4.92
C GLY A 77 1.24 -7.71 5.69
N VAL A 78 1.42 -8.83 4.99
CA VAL A 78 1.52 -10.17 5.60
C VAL A 78 2.75 -10.27 6.50
N CYS A 79 3.92 -9.80 6.07
CA CYS A 79 5.13 -9.86 6.87
C CYS A 79 5.00 -9.04 8.17
N ARG A 80 4.36 -7.86 8.11
CA ARG A 80 4.05 -7.08 9.32
C ARG A 80 3.09 -7.80 10.26
N GLN A 81 2.05 -8.46 9.74
CA GLN A 81 1.09 -9.22 10.54
C GLN A 81 1.75 -10.44 11.20
N ILE A 82 2.61 -11.17 10.47
CA ILE A 82 3.40 -12.28 11.01
C ILE A 82 4.33 -11.78 12.12
N ALA A 83 5.04 -10.68 11.90
CA ALA A 83 5.93 -10.08 12.90
C ALA A 83 5.17 -9.60 14.15
N ALA A 84 3.91 -9.20 14.00
CA ALA A 84 3.02 -8.82 15.10
C ALA A 84 2.38 -10.02 15.82
N GLY A 85 2.61 -11.26 15.37
CA GLY A 85 2.02 -12.46 15.95
C GLY A 85 0.55 -12.67 15.60
N THR A 86 0.05 -12.04 14.54
CA THR A 86 -1.32 -12.24 14.04
C THR A 86 -1.52 -13.72 13.64
N PRO A 87 -2.62 -14.37 14.05
CA PRO A 87 -2.88 -15.76 13.71
C PRO A 87 -3.13 -15.94 12.21
N ASP A 88 -2.65 -17.05 11.64
CA ASP A 88 -2.77 -17.36 10.19
C ASP A 88 -4.22 -17.29 9.70
N SER A 89 -5.21 -17.67 10.50
CA SER A 89 -6.63 -17.60 10.13
C SER A 89 -7.11 -16.17 9.84
N GLU A 90 -6.60 -15.19 10.58
CA GLU A 90 -6.90 -13.77 10.38
C GLU A 90 -6.18 -13.25 9.13
N ILE A 91 -4.90 -13.60 8.94
CA ILE A 91 -4.15 -13.24 7.72
C ILE A 91 -4.83 -13.81 6.47
N LEU A 92 -5.21 -15.09 6.50
CA LEU A 92 -5.93 -15.75 5.40
C LEU A 92 -7.28 -15.05 5.10
N THR A 93 -7.97 -14.54 6.12
CA THR A 93 -9.22 -13.78 5.96
C THR A 93 -8.98 -12.52 5.10
N HIS A 94 -7.86 -11.82 5.33
CA HIS A 94 -7.48 -10.63 4.57
C HIS A 94 -6.97 -10.94 3.16
N LEU A 95 -6.32 -12.08 2.94
CA LEU A 95 -5.80 -12.49 1.63
C LEU A 95 -6.87 -13.02 0.68
N ARG A 96 -7.97 -13.54 1.23
CA ARG A 96 -9.02 -14.24 0.49
C ARG A 96 -9.62 -13.47 -0.70
N PRO A 97 -9.88 -12.14 -0.65
CA PRO A 97 -10.40 -11.42 -1.82
C PRO A 97 -9.45 -11.47 -3.02
N THR A 98 -8.16 -11.19 -2.81
CA THR A 98 -7.14 -11.25 -3.87
C THR A 98 -6.95 -12.67 -4.38
N ALA A 99 -6.93 -13.64 -3.46
CA ALA A 99 -6.82 -15.05 -3.81
C ALA A 99 -8.02 -15.57 -4.61
N ALA A 100 -9.24 -15.15 -4.26
CA ALA A 100 -10.45 -15.51 -4.99
C ALA A 100 -10.47 -14.90 -6.39
N TYR A 101 -10.01 -13.64 -6.53
CA TYR A 101 -9.81 -13.03 -7.83
C TYR A 101 -8.82 -13.83 -8.68
N ALA A 102 -7.64 -14.14 -8.16
CA ALA A 102 -6.65 -14.94 -8.88
C ALA A 102 -7.17 -16.35 -9.23
N ALA A 103 -7.87 -17.00 -8.30
CA ALA A 103 -8.52 -18.29 -8.55
C ALA A 103 -9.53 -18.21 -9.70
N SER A 104 -10.35 -17.15 -9.78
CA SER A 104 -11.29 -16.94 -10.89
C SER A 104 -10.60 -16.83 -12.26
N GLN A 105 -9.37 -16.33 -12.30
CA GLN A 105 -8.58 -16.18 -13.52
C GLN A 105 -7.77 -17.44 -13.87
N SER A 106 -7.74 -18.45 -12.99
CA SER A 106 -6.93 -19.66 -13.18
C SER A 106 -7.55 -20.70 -14.12
N GLY A 107 -8.75 -20.47 -14.65
CA GLY A 107 -9.45 -21.44 -15.50
C GLY A 107 -9.84 -22.74 -14.77
N GLY A 108 -9.97 -22.70 -13.43
CA GLY A 108 -10.34 -23.86 -12.60
C GLY A 108 -9.15 -24.63 -12.02
N VAL A 109 -7.91 -24.21 -12.26
CA VAL A 109 -6.70 -24.83 -11.72
C VAL A 109 -6.54 -24.58 -10.22
N LEU A 110 -6.99 -23.42 -9.73
CA LEU A 110 -6.91 -23.01 -8.33
C LEU A 110 -8.31 -22.76 -7.75
N THR A 111 -8.56 -23.30 -6.55
CA THR A 111 -9.66 -22.82 -5.69
C THR A 111 -9.21 -21.58 -4.91
N ALA A 112 -10.17 -20.77 -4.46
CA ALA A 112 -9.89 -19.59 -3.64
C ALA A 112 -9.12 -19.96 -2.37
N GLU A 113 -9.52 -21.03 -1.66
CA GLU A 113 -8.84 -21.50 -0.44
C GLU A 113 -7.42 -21.97 -0.72
N ARG A 114 -7.17 -22.61 -1.87
CA ARG A 114 -5.82 -23.04 -2.24
C ARG A 114 -4.96 -21.84 -2.61
N ALA A 115 -5.48 -20.90 -3.39
CA ALA A 115 -4.80 -19.66 -3.73
C ALA A 115 -4.46 -18.82 -2.49
N THR A 116 -5.36 -18.77 -1.50
CA THR A 116 -5.16 -18.00 -0.26
C THR A 116 -4.01 -18.58 0.56
N ARG A 117 -3.98 -19.91 0.72
CA ARG A 117 -2.87 -20.60 1.41
C ARG A 117 -1.56 -20.45 0.65
N LEU A 118 -1.59 -20.60 -0.67
CA LEU A 118 -0.41 -20.47 -1.51
C LEU A 118 0.20 -19.06 -1.39
N LEU A 119 -0.62 -18.01 -1.38
CA LEU A 119 -0.16 -16.63 -1.13
C LEU A 119 0.52 -16.49 0.23
N LEU A 120 -0.09 -16.99 1.31
CA LEU A 120 0.49 -16.93 2.65
C LEU A 120 1.81 -17.70 2.73
N ASP A 121 1.81 -18.96 2.30
CA ASP A 121 2.97 -19.85 2.38
C ASP A 121 4.16 -19.31 1.58
N SER A 122 3.91 -18.84 0.35
CA SER A 122 4.96 -18.29 -0.53
C SER A 122 5.47 -16.96 -0.01
N THR A 123 4.59 -16.07 0.46
CA THR A 123 5.03 -14.80 1.06
C THR A 123 5.91 -15.03 2.28
N ARG A 124 5.49 -15.94 3.17
CA ARG A 124 6.23 -16.27 4.39
C ARG A 124 7.61 -16.85 4.10
N SER A 125 7.73 -17.74 3.12
CA SER A 125 8.99 -18.45 2.84
C SER A 125 9.92 -17.73 1.86
N ASP A 126 9.35 -17.00 0.91
CA ASP A 126 10.07 -16.47 -0.25
C ASP A 126 10.16 -14.93 -0.27
N PHE A 127 9.57 -14.21 0.70
CA PHE A 127 9.56 -12.74 0.74
C PHE A 127 9.97 -12.08 2.08
N CYS A 128 9.46 -12.55 3.24
CA CYS A 128 9.49 -11.79 4.52
C CYS A 128 10.88 -11.52 5.18
#